data_AF-A0A532U8T0-F1
#
_entry.id   AF-A0A532U8T0-F1
#
_cell.length_a   1.000
_cell.length_b   1.000
_cell.length_c   1.000
_cell.angle_alpha   90.00
_cell.angle_beta   90.00
_cell.angle_gamma   90.00
#
_symmetry.space_group_name_H-M   'P 1'
#
loop_
_entity.id
_entity.type
_entity.pdbx_description
1 polymer ?
#
loop_
_entity_poly.entity_id
_entity_poly.type
_entity_poly.pdbx_seq_one_letter_code
_entity_poly.pdbx_strand_id
1 'polypeptide(L)' 'MVNPSAAKRLRYEKTLQAIGRLAEKQRLREICILEVEGGVVLQGQALVTTRDGYHLVSKTKVLSHEDLAQLMREL' A
#
# COMPACT_ATOMS: atom_id res chain seq x y z
N MET A 1 12.55 17.74 21.80
CA MET A 1 11.49 18.16 20.87
C MET A 1 11.82 17.60 19.49
N VAL A 2 10.94 16.80 18.88
CA VAL A 2 11.19 16.24 17.54
C VAL A 2 10.88 17.33 16.51
N ASN A 3 11.81 17.57 15.58
CA ASN A 3 11.61 18.50 14.47
C ASN A 3 10.33 18.11 13.69
N PRO A 4 9.37 19.02 13.46
CA PRO A 4 8.12 18.69 12.77
C PRO A 4 8.33 18.13 11.35
N SER A 5 9.42 18.48 10.67
CA SER A 5 9.79 17.86 9.39
C SER A 5 10.21 16.40 9.54
N ALA A 6 10.95 16.07 10.61
CA ALA A 6 11.35 14.70 10.93
C ALA A 6 10.15 13.84 11.34
N ALA A 7 9.20 14.41 12.09
CA ALA A 7 7.94 13.74 12.42
C ALA A 7 7.08 13.47 11.17
N LYS A 8 7.00 14.43 10.23
CA LYS A 8 6.30 14.24 8.95
C LYS A 8 6.96 13.16 8.10
N ARG A 9 8.30 13.17 8.01
CA ARG A 9 9.08 12.13 7.31
C ARG A 9 8.85 10.74 7.91
N LEU A 10 8.90 10.61 9.24
CA LEU A 10 8.65 9.35 9.92
C LEU A 10 7.22 8.83 9.65
N ARG A 11 6.22 9.72 9.57
CA ARG A 11 4.85 9.32 9.19
C ARG A 11 4.78 8.82 7.74
N TYR A 12 5.49 9.46 6.82
CA TYR A 12 5.56 9.03 5.43
C TYR A 12 6.22 7.64 5.30
N GLU A 13 7.37 7.44 5.94
CA GLU A 13 8.09 6.15 5.95
C GLU A 13 7.21 5.02 6.54
N LYS A 14 6.53 5.29 7.66
CA LYS A 14 5.58 4.32 8.26
C LYS A 14 4.40 4.03 7.35
N THR A 15 3.90 5.03 6.64
CA THR A 15 2.80 4.85 5.68
C THR A 15 3.24 3.92 4.55
N LEU A 16 4.42 4.14 3.97
CA LEU A 16 4.96 3.26 2.92
C LEU A 16 5.23 1.84 3.43
N GLN A 17 5.74 1.67 4.66
CA GLN A 17 5.91 0.35 5.25
C GLN A 17 4.58 -0.40 5.41
N ALA A 18 3.54 0.31 5.86
CA ALA A 18 2.20 -0.25 6.02
C ALA A 18 1.61 -0.68 4.66
N ILE A 19 1.77 0.16 3.62
CA ILE A 19 1.37 -0.17 2.25
C ILE A 19 2.17 -1.36 1.71
N GLY A 20 3.48 -1.42 1.96
CA GLY A 20 4.34 -2.53 1.56
C GLY A 20 3.90 -3.85 2.18
N ARG A 21 3.61 -3.87 3.48
CA ARG A 21 3.08 -5.06 4.17
C ARG A 21 1.72 -5.50 3.63
N LEU A 22 0.84 -4.55 3.28
CA LEU A 22 -0.43 -4.86 2.63
C LEU A 22 -0.21 -5.49 1.25
N ALA A 23 0.67 -4.92 0.44
CA ALA A 23 1.00 -5.43 -0.89
C ALA A 23 1.60 -6.84 -0.83
N GLU A 24 2.48 -7.10 0.15
CA GLU A 24 3.05 -8.43 0.42
C GLU A 24 1.98 -9.44 0.82
N LYS A 25 1.09 -9.10 1.76
CA LYS A 25 -0.05 -9.95 2.15
C LYS A 25 -0.92 -10.32 0.94
N GLN A 26 -1.08 -9.41 -0.01
CA GLN A 26 -1.83 -9.60 -1.24
C GLN A 26 -1.01 -10.20 -2.40
N ARG A 27 0.29 -10.48 -2.17
CA ARG A 27 1.24 -10.99 -3.17
C ARG A 27 1.26 -10.15 -4.45
N LEU A 28 1.14 -8.83 -4.31
CA LEU A 28 1.18 -7.91 -5.43
C LEU A 28 2.61 -7.78 -5.98
N ARG A 29 2.71 -7.66 -7.30
CA ARG A 29 3.92 -7.36 -8.06
C ARG A 29 3.64 -6.18 -9.00
N GLU A 30 4.69 -5.61 -9.60
CA GLU A 30 4.56 -4.46 -10.53
C GLU A 30 3.73 -3.32 -9.91
N ILE A 31 4.15 -2.91 -8.70
CA ILE A 31 3.37 -2.03 -7.84
C ILE A 31 3.51 -0.57 -8.28
N CYS A 32 2.39 0.15 -8.30
CA CYS A 32 2.34 1.60 -8.38
C CYS A 32 1.62 2.17 -7.15
N ILE A 33 2.18 3.23 -6.56
CA ILE A 33 1.61 3.95 -5.42
C ILE A 33 1.42 5.39 -5.87
N LEU A 34 0.18 5.87 -5.86
CA LEU A 34 -0.17 7.24 -6.22
C LEU A 34 -0.77 7.94 -5.02
N GLU A 35 -0.13 9.02 -4.57
CA GLU A 35 -0.73 9.94 -3.61
C GLU A 35 -1.80 10.78 -4.32
N VAL A 36 -2.99 10.82 -3.74
CA VAL A 36 -4.13 11.57 -4.25
C VAL A 36 -4.74 12.39 -3.11
N GLU A 37 -5.58 13.36 -3.44
CA GLU A 37 -6.37 14.04 -2.42
C GLU A 37 -7.23 13.01 -1.66
N GLY A 38 -7.08 12.96 -0.34
CA GLY A 38 -7.83 12.03 0.51
C GLY A 38 -7.14 10.69 0.81
N GLY A 39 -5.98 10.38 0.21
CA GLY A 39 -5.21 9.19 0.57
C GLY A 39 -4.26 8.69 -0.53
N VAL A 40 -4.30 7.39 -0.78
CA VAL A 40 -3.39 6.70 -1.71
C VAL A 40 -4.13 5.70 -2.58
N VAL A 41 -3.78 5.61 -3.86
CA VAL A 41 -4.16 4.50 -4.73
C VAL A 41 -2.98 3.53 -4.84
N LEU A 42 -3.20 2.29 -4.42
CA LEU A 42 -2.26 1.18 -4.62
C LEU A 42 -2.72 0.35 -5.81
N GLN A 43 -1.86 0.22 -6.82
CA GLN A 43 -2.07 -0.64 -7.97
C GLN A 43 -0.97 -1.70 -8.02
N GLY A 44 -1.29 -2.86 -8.57
CA GLY A 44 -0.32 -3.91 -8.83
C GLY A 44 -0.97 -5.10 -9.54
N GLN A 45 -0.21 -6.15 -9.76
CA GLN A 45 -0.68 -7.40 -10.34
C GLN A 45 -0.56 -8.53 -9.33
N ALA A 46 -1.60 -9.36 -9.24
CA ALA A 46 -1.59 -10.59 -8.44
C ALA A 46 -1.53 -11.80 -9.37
N LEU A 47 -0.69 -12.78 -9.03
CA LEU A 47 -0.70 -14.08 -9.69
C LEU A 47 -1.90 -14.88 -9.18
N VAL A 48 -2.79 -15.25 -10.08
CA VAL A 48 -3.97 -16.08 -9.80
C VAL A 48 -3.81 -17.41 -10.51
N THR A 49 -3.94 -18.49 -9.76
CA THR A 49 -3.99 -19.84 -10.31
C THR A 49 -5.41 -20.15 -10.75
N THR A 50 -5.56 -20.59 -11.99
CA THR A 50 -6.82 -21.05 -12.57
C THR A 50 -6.66 -22.48 -13.07
N ARG A 51 -7.74 -23.09 -13.56
CA ARG A 51 -7.68 -24.45 -14.15
C ARG A 51 -6.77 -24.51 -15.38
N ASP A 52 -6.63 -23.39 -16.10
CA ASP A 52 -5.89 -23.31 -17.37
C ASP A 52 -4.46 -22.77 -17.20
N GLY A 53 -4.03 -22.51 -15.96
CA GLY A 53 -2.67 -22.06 -15.65
C GLY A 53 -2.62 -20.84 -14.73
N TYR A 54 -1.59 -20.02 -14.90
CA TYR A 54 -1.34 -18.84 -14.08
C TYR A 54 -1.63 -17.55 -14.86
N HIS A 55 -2.43 -16.66 -14.27
CA HIS A 55 -2.73 -15.36 -14.84
C HIS A 55 -2.28 -14.24 -13.90
N LEU A 56 -1.72 -13.18 -14.48
CA LEU A 56 -1.51 -11.93 -13.77
C LEU A 56 -2.77 -11.08 -13.92
N VAL A 57 -3.36 -10.69 -12.80
CA VAL A 57 -4.58 -9.89 -12.77
C VAL A 57 -4.30 -8.58 -12.06
N SER A 58 -4.62 -7.47 -12.72
CA SER A 58 -4.51 -6.15 -12.10
C SER A 58 -5.42 -6.02 -10.90
N LYS A 59 -4.87 -5.47 -9.83
CA LYS A 59 -5.55 -5.14 -8.58
C LYS A 59 -5.35 -3.66 -8.31
N THR A 60 -6.42 -2.98 -7.93
CA THR A 60 -6.41 -1.59 -7.50
C THR A 60 -7.09 -1.51 -6.16
N LYS A 61 -6.49 -0.78 -5.22
CA LYS A 61 -7.07 -0.49 -3.92
C LYS A 61 -6.89 0.98 -3.59
N VAL A 62 -8.01 1.64 -3.30
CA VAL A 62 -8.01 3.01 -2.78
C VAL A 62 -7.93 2.91 -1.26
N LEU A 63 -6.99 3.63 -0.67
CA LEU A 63 -6.71 3.68 0.76
C LEU A 63 -6.92 5.11 1.21
N SER A 64 -7.97 5.35 2.00
CA SER A 64 -8.20 6.64 2.64
C SER A 64 -7.15 6.92 3.72
N HIS A 65 -7.09 8.16 4.21
CA HIS A 65 -6.28 8.49 5.38
C HIS A 65 -6.58 7.62 6.61
N GLU A 66 -7.85 7.22 6.79
CA GLU A 66 -8.26 6.34 7.90
C GLU A 66 -7.76 4.92 7.70
N ASP A 67 -7.82 4.39 6.47
CA ASP A 67 -7.25 3.08 6.13
C ASP A 67 -5.74 3.06 6.38
N LEU A 68 -5.02 4.11 5.93
CA LEU A 68 -3.58 4.23 6.14
C LEU A 68 -3.24 4.33 7.63
N ALA A 69 -4.03 5.09 8.42
CA ALA A 69 -3.87 5.16 9.86
C ALA A 69 -4.10 3.81 10.54
N GLN A 70 -5.08 3.03 10.08
CA GLN A 70 -5.33 1.68 10.57
C GLN A 70 -4.18 0.73 10.22
N LEU A 71 -3.73 0.72 8.96
CA LEU A 71 -2.62 -0.13 8.52
C LEU A 71 -1.33 0.18 9.29
N MET A 72 -1.05 1.44 9.60
CA MET A 72 0.11 1.83 10.42
C MET A 72 0.01 1.36 11.89
N ARG A 73 -1.20 1.20 12.44
CA ARG A 73 -1.40 0.63 13.79
C ARG A 73 -1.17 -0.88 13.83
N GLU A 74 -1.30 -1.55 12.69
CA GLU A 74 -1.14 -3.00 12.54
C GLU A 74 0.29 -3.41 12.11
N LEU A 75 1.20 -2.45 11.96
CA LEU A 75 2.63 -2.70 11.76
C LEU A 75 3.23 -3.34 13.01
#